data_AF-A0A530BLP4-F1
#
_entry.id   AF-A0A530BLP4-F1
#
_cell.length_a   1.000
_cell.length_b   1.000
_cell.length_c   1.000
_cell.angle_alpha   90.00
_cell.angle_beta   90.00
_cell.angle_gamma   90.00
#
_symmetry.space_group_name_H-M   'P 1'
#
loop_
_entity.id
_entity.type
_entity.pdbx_description
1 polymer ?
#
loop_
_entity_poly.entity_id
_entity_poly.type
_entity_poly.pdbx_seq_one_letter_code
_entity_poly.pdbx_strand_id
1 'polypeptide(L)'
;MQVFGLPRHVIRAGALASRIAAKSLSNEAAIRMDAVRRWQSARAAGLSAGDAAKAVGASRASLYRWAKQPEPRSPPRRVRRPQWSPALVQAVEELRGDKPMWGKRKLAWLIRRGGRCGLKSPPSAASSPA
;
A
#
# COMPACT_ATOMS: atom_id res chain seq x y z
N MET A 1 5.38 13.69 -3.63
CA MET A 1 5.89 13.04 -4.86
C MET A 1 4.84 13.28 -5.93
N GLN A 2 5.12 14.18 -6.87
CA GLN A 2 4.18 14.51 -7.94
C GLN A 2 4.31 13.44 -9.01
N VAL A 3 3.26 12.63 -9.21
CA VAL A 3 3.22 11.68 -10.31
C VAL A 3 2.99 12.51 -11.58
N PHE A 4 3.90 12.43 -12.55
CA PHE A 4 3.75 13.12 -13.83
C PHE A 4 2.47 12.63 -14.54
N GLY A 5 1.69 13.56 -15.10
CA GLY A 5 0.45 13.26 -15.83
C GLY A 5 -0.85 13.29 -15.01
N LEU A 6 -0.79 13.40 -13.67
CA LEU A 6 -1.99 13.51 -12.85
C LEU A 6 -2.41 14.97 -12.61
N PRO A 7 -3.67 15.36 -12.90
CA PRO A 7 -4.17 16.69 -12.62
C PRO A 7 -4.04 17.06 -11.14
N ARG A 8 -3.68 18.32 -10.88
CA ARG A 8 -3.38 18.84 -9.53
C ARG A 8 -4.51 18.62 -8.52
N HIS A 9 -5.77 18.64 -8.97
CA HIS A 9 -6.93 18.41 -8.10
C HIS A 9 -6.99 16.98 -7.57
N VAL A 10 -6.58 15.98 -8.36
CA VAL A 10 -6.54 14.56 -7.94
C VAL A 10 -5.48 14.36 -6.84
N ILE A 11 -4.32 15.00 -6.99
CA ILE A 11 -3.25 14.96 -5.98
C ILE A 11 -3.72 15.63 -4.67
N ARG A 12 -4.40 16.78 -4.76
CA ARG A 12 -4.98 17.46 -3.59
C ARG A 12 -6.05 16.62 -2.92
N ALA A 13 -6.92 15.97 -3.68
CA ALA A 13 -7.94 15.07 -3.17
C ALA A 13 -7.32 13.88 -2.43
N GLY A 14 -6.28 13.25 -3.00
CA GLY A 14 -5.54 12.17 -2.32
C GLY A 14 -4.87 12.62 -1.02
N ALA A 15 -4.30 13.84 -0.99
CA ALA A 15 -3.72 14.41 0.23
C ALA A 15 -4.77 14.79 1.29
N LEU A 16 -5.97 15.23 0.87
CA LEU A 16 -7.10 15.47 1.76
C LEU A 16 -7.62 14.16 2.35
N ALA A 17 -7.85 13.15 1.51
CA ALA A 17 -8.30 11.82 1.93
C ALA A 17 -7.30 11.17 2.91
N SER A 18 -6.00 11.31 2.66
CA SER A 18 -4.95 10.85 3.59
C SER A 18 -5.02 11.56 4.95
N ARG A 19 -5.33 12.87 4.97
CA ARG A 19 -5.52 13.63 6.22
C ARG A 19 -6.80 13.25 6.95
N ILE A 20 -7.89 13.01 6.23
CA ILE A 20 -9.16 12.53 6.81
C ILE A 20 -8.94 11.13 7.42
N ALA A 21 -8.26 10.23 6.71
CA ALA A 21 -7.89 8.91 7.22
C ALA A 21 -6.94 9.00 8.43
N ALA A 22 -6.00 9.95 8.44
CA ALA A 22 -5.16 10.21 9.60
C ALA A 22 -5.97 10.76 10.79
N LYS A 23 -7.01 11.56 10.54
CA LYS A 23 -7.92 12.05 11.57
C LYS A 23 -8.90 10.96 12.06
N SER A 24 -9.25 9.97 11.24
CA SER A 24 -9.97 8.79 11.73
C SER A 24 -9.13 7.93 12.66
N LEU A 25 -7.78 7.97 12.59
CA LEU A 25 -6.92 7.30 13.58
C LEU A 25 -7.10 7.88 14.99
N SER A 26 -7.30 9.19 15.14
CA SER A 26 -7.58 9.78 16.46
C SER A 26 -8.95 9.37 17.00
N ASN A 27 -9.93 9.15 16.11
CA ASN A 27 -11.22 8.56 16.49
C ASN A 27 -11.08 7.07 16.84
N GLU A 28 -10.18 6.36 16.15
CA GLU A 28 -9.94 4.95 16.37
C GLU A 28 -9.38 4.66 17.77
N ALA A 29 -8.52 5.54 18.31
CA ALA A 29 -8.04 5.43 19.68
C ALA A 29 -9.19 5.48 20.70
N ALA A 30 -10.14 6.41 20.52
CA ALA A 30 -11.32 6.54 21.36
C ALA A 30 -12.21 5.28 21.29
N ILE A 31 -12.47 4.79 20.07
CA ILE A 31 -13.25 3.56 19.83
C ILE A 31 -12.58 2.35 20.53
N ARG A 32 -11.26 2.24 20.44
CA ARG A 32 -10.50 1.18 21.12
C ARG A 32 -10.58 1.28 22.64
N MET A 33 -10.46 2.49 23.20
CA MET A 33 -10.64 2.70 24.64
C MET A 33 -12.04 2.34 25.10
N ASP A 34 -13.09 2.71 24.35
CA ASP A 34 -14.47 2.37 24.69
C ASP A 34 -14.73 0.86 24.61
N ALA A 35 -14.14 0.17 23.64
CA ALA A 35 -14.20 -1.28 23.55
C ALA A 35 -13.51 -1.95 24.76
N VAL A 36 -12.33 -1.45 25.16
CA VAL A 36 -11.62 -1.95 26.35
C VAL A 36 -12.43 -1.68 27.61
N ARG A 37 -13.05 -0.51 27.75
CA ARG A 37 -13.90 -0.16 28.90
C ARG A 37 -15.10 -1.10 29.00
N ARG A 38 -15.84 -1.31 27.91
CA ARG A 38 -16.97 -2.27 27.87
C ARG A 38 -16.53 -3.68 28.24
N TRP A 39 -15.36 -4.12 27.76
CA TRP A 39 -14.81 -5.43 28.09
C TRP A 39 -14.44 -5.56 29.56
N GLN A 40 -13.82 -4.54 30.16
CA GLN A 40 -13.49 -4.52 31.59
C GLN A 40 -14.75 -4.50 32.47
N SER A 41 -15.76 -3.71 32.10
CA SER A 41 -17.05 -3.69 32.79
C SER A 41 -17.75 -5.04 32.75
N ALA A 42 -17.78 -5.70 31.58
CA ALA A 42 -18.34 -7.05 31.46
C ALA A 42 -17.59 -8.07 32.33
N ARG A 43 -16.27 -7.96 32.45
CA ARG A 43 -15.48 -8.81 33.35
C ARG A 43 -15.76 -8.52 34.83
N ALA A 44 -15.93 -7.26 35.20
CA ALA A 44 -16.30 -6.87 36.55
C ALA A 44 -17.70 -7.38 36.95
N ALA A 45 -18.60 -7.51 35.96
CA ALA A 45 -19.91 -8.15 36.13
C ALA A 45 -19.86 -9.69 36.18
N GLY A 46 -18.67 -10.30 36.18
CA GLY A 46 -18.48 -11.74 36.35
C GLY A 46 -18.35 -12.55 35.05
N LEU A 47 -18.36 -11.92 33.87
CA LEU A 47 -18.13 -12.67 32.63
C LEU A 47 -16.67 -13.11 32.50
N SER A 48 -16.48 -14.31 31.93
CA SER A 48 -15.16 -14.77 31.54
C SER A 48 -14.54 -13.80 30.52
N ALA A 49 -13.22 -13.69 30.52
CA ALA A 49 -12.52 -12.82 29.57
C ALA A 49 -12.81 -13.18 28.10
N GLY A 50 -13.17 -14.44 27.81
CA GLY A 50 -13.57 -14.90 26.49
C GLY A 50 -14.97 -14.46 26.10
N ASP A 51 -15.94 -14.65 27.00
CA ASP A 51 -17.34 -14.31 26.72
C ASP A 51 -17.56 -12.81 26.70
N ALA A 52 -16.87 -12.07 27.58
CA ALA A 52 -16.83 -10.61 27.52
C ALA A 52 -16.24 -10.11 26.19
N ALA A 53 -15.22 -10.78 25.63
CA ALA A 53 -14.63 -10.39 24.36
C ALA A 53 -15.57 -10.67 23.18
N LYS A 54 -16.29 -11.81 23.21
CA LYS A 54 -17.37 -12.11 22.25
C LYS A 54 -18.48 -11.06 22.29
N ALA A 55 -18.92 -10.67 23.49
CA ALA A 55 -19.95 -9.64 23.68
C ALA A 55 -19.54 -8.26 23.15
N VAL A 56 -18.25 -7.92 23.25
CA VAL A 56 -17.69 -6.64 22.73
C VAL A 56 -17.44 -6.68 21.22
N GLY A 57 -17.34 -7.86 20.61
CA GLY A 57 -17.10 -8.05 19.18
C GLY A 57 -15.62 -7.91 18.76
N ALA A 58 -14.69 -8.10 19.70
CA ALA A 58 -13.24 -8.01 19.43
C ALA A 58 -12.49 -9.21 20.00
N SER A 59 -11.37 -9.58 19.38
CA SER A 59 -10.55 -10.68 19.90
C SER A 59 -9.93 -10.33 21.26
N ARG A 60 -9.79 -11.32 22.17
CA ARG A 60 -9.07 -11.12 23.45
C ARG A 60 -7.70 -10.51 23.25
N ALA A 61 -6.96 -11.00 22.25
CA ALA A 61 -5.61 -10.54 21.96
C ALA A 61 -5.57 -9.08 21.48
N SER A 62 -6.60 -8.61 20.77
CA SER A 62 -6.73 -7.20 20.39
C SER A 62 -7.05 -6.34 21.60
N LEU A 63 -7.99 -6.77 22.46
CA LEU A 63 -8.39 -6.04 23.66
C LEU A 63 -7.23 -5.86 24.65
N TYR A 64 -6.42 -6.89 24.90
CA TYR A 64 -5.20 -6.75 25.70
C TYR A 64 -4.18 -5.81 25.07
N ARG A 65 -4.01 -5.85 23.74
CA ARG A 65 -3.11 -4.94 23.02
C ARG A 65 -3.58 -3.49 23.13
N TRP A 66 -4.89 -3.25 22.94
CA TRP A 66 -5.49 -1.93 23.05
C TRP A 66 -5.50 -1.39 24.48
N ALA A 67 -5.70 -2.26 25.49
CA ALA A 67 -5.58 -1.86 26.89
C ALA A 67 -4.16 -1.37 27.24
N LYS A 68 -3.13 -1.94 26.60
CA LYS A 68 -1.73 -1.51 26.77
C LYS A 68 -1.39 -0.28 25.93
N GLN A 69 -1.89 -0.23 24.69
CA GLN A 69 -1.60 0.80 23.68
C GLN A 69 -2.88 1.07 22.88
N PRO A 70 -3.73 2.01 23.32
CA PRO A 70 -4.98 2.33 22.63
C PRO A 70 -4.73 3.13 21.35
N GLU A 71 -3.73 4.01 21.37
CA GLU A 71 -3.38 4.85 20.21
C GLU A 71 -2.88 3.98 19.04
N PRO A 72 -3.43 4.11 17.83
CA PRO A 72 -2.88 3.46 16.67
C PRO A 72 -1.45 3.93 16.40
N ARG A 73 -0.57 2.96 16.15
CA ARG A 73 0.83 3.27 15.86
C ARG A 73 0.89 4.02 14.53
N SER A 74 1.58 5.16 14.53
CA SER A 74 1.85 5.88 13.30
C SER A 74 2.65 4.99 12.33
N PRO A 75 2.40 5.10 11.01
CA PRO A 75 3.13 4.32 10.02
C PRO A 75 4.63 4.61 10.12
N PRO A 76 5.49 3.64 9.77
CA PRO A 76 6.94 3.80 9.87
C PRO A 76 7.40 5.00 9.05
N ARG A 77 8.24 5.85 9.66
CA ARG A 77 8.72 7.11 9.06
C ARG A 77 9.47 6.90 7.73
N ARG A 78 10.05 5.71 7.54
CA ARG A 78 10.74 5.32 6.31
C ARG A 78 10.15 4.02 5.79
N VAL A 79 9.27 4.14 4.80
CA VAL A 79 8.78 2.99 4.03
C VAL A 79 9.80 2.67 2.93
N ARG A 80 10.02 1.38 2.65
CA ARG A 80 10.85 0.95 1.53
C ARG A 80 10.29 1.53 0.23
N ARG A 81 11.13 2.21 -0.54
CA ARG A 81 10.75 2.69 -1.87
C ARG A 81 10.85 1.53 -2.88
N PRO A 82 9.96 1.46 -3.89
CA PRO A 82 10.14 0.56 -5.01
C PRO A 82 11.53 0.78 -5.63
N GLN A 83 12.29 -0.30 -5.79
CA GLN A 83 13.62 -0.25 -6.42
C GLN A 83 13.55 -0.27 -7.95
N TRP A 84 12.38 -0.62 -8.50
CA TRP A 84 12.14 -0.74 -9.92
C TRP A 84 11.62 0.58 -10.45
N SER A 85 12.35 1.19 -11.40
CA SER A 85 11.83 2.36 -12.12
C SER A 85 10.76 1.90 -13.12
N PRO A 86 9.77 2.74 -13.46
CA PRO A 86 8.79 2.43 -14.50
C PRO A 86 9.44 2.03 -15.83
N ALA A 87 10.53 2.71 -16.22
CA ALA A 87 11.30 2.38 -17.40
C ALA A 87 11.91 0.96 -17.35
N LEU A 88 12.34 0.51 -16.16
CA LEU A 88 12.85 -0.84 -15.97
C LEU A 88 11.74 -1.88 -16.07
N VAL A 89 10.54 -1.58 -15.56
CA VAL A 89 9.37 -2.46 -15.68
C VAL A 89 9.00 -2.63 -17.16
N GLN A 90 8.86 -1.53 -17.89
CA GLN A 90 8.53 -1.54 -19.31
C GLN A 90 9.56 -2.32 -20.13
N ALA A 91 10.86 -2.11 -19.89
CA ALA A 91 11.91 -2.85 -20.56
C ALA A 91 11.85 -4.37 -20.28
N VAL A 92 11.47 -4.78 -19.06
CA VAL A 92 11.29 -6.21 -18.73
C VAL A 92 10.06 -6.78 -19.43
N GLU A 93 8.97 -6.03 -19.51
CA GLU A 93 7.72 -6.45 -20.18
C GLU A 93 7.93 -6.62 -21.68
N GLU A 94 8.57 -5.66 -22.35
CA GLU A 94 8.94 -5.75 -23.78
C GLU A 94 9.81 -6.99 -24.06
N LEU A 95 10.84 -7.21 -23.23
CA LEU A 95 11.71 -8.38 -23.39
C LEU A 95 10.99 -9.71 -23.12
N ARG A 96 9.96 -9.73 -22.28
CA ARG A 96 9.14 -10.93 -22.08
C ARG A 96 8.17 -11.18 -23.23
N GLY A 97 7.67 -10.11 -23.87
CA GLY A 97 6.86 -10.22 -25.08
C GLY A 97 7.65 -10.87 -26.21
N ASP A 98 8.87 -10.40 -26.44
CA ASP A 98 9.75 -10.95 -27.49
C ASP A 98 10.30 -12.34 -27.15
N LYS A 99 10.59 -12.60 -25.85
CA LYS A 99 11.29 -13.81 -25.39
C LYS A 99 10.57 -14.47 -24.19
N PRO A 100 9.38 -15.06 -24.39
CA PRO A 100 8.53 -15.54 -23.31
C PRO A 100 9.15 -16.65 -22.46
N MET A 101 10.01 -17.49 -23.04
CA MET A 101 10.64 -18.64 -22.37
C MET A 101 11.94 -18.28 -21.62
N TRP A 102 12.39 -17.02 -21.65
CA TRP A 102 13.68 -16.66 -21.09
C TRP A 102 13.60 -16.40 -19.58
N GLY A 103 14.47 -17.08 -18.84
CA GLY A 103 14.60 -16.89 -17.40
C GLY A 103 15.18 -15.53 -17.02
N LYS A 104 14.88 -15.09 -15.79
CA LYS A 104 15.28 -13.78 -15.24
C LYS A 104 16.77 -13.43 -15.41
N ARG A 105 17.67 -14.40 -15.37
CA ARG A 105 19.12 -14.20 -15.51
C ARG A 105 19.49 -13.67 -16.89
N LYS A 106 18.89 -14.20 -17.95
CA LYS A 106 19.13 -13.76 -19.34
C LYS A 106 18.57 -12.35 -19.57
N LEU A 107 17.35 -12.09 -19.09
CA LEU A 107 16.72 -10.77 -19.18
C LEU A 107 17.53 -9.70 -18.43
N ALA A 108 17.98 -10.00 -17.21
CA ALA A 108 18.81 -9.09 -16.42
C ALA A 108 20.16 -8.79 -17.09
N TRP A 109 20.76 -9.79 -17.75
CA TRP A 109 21.99 -9.60 -18.50
C TRP A 109 21.79 -8.63 -19.68
N LEU A 110 20.71 -8.75 -20.45
CA LEU A 110 20.39 -7.84 -21.57
C LEU A 110 20.16 -6.41 -21.10
N ILE A 111 19.37 -6.22 -20.04
CA ILE A 111 19.07 -4.90 -19.49
C ILE A 111 20.37 -4.22 -19.02
N ARG A 112 21.26 -4.96 -18.34
CA ARG A 112 22.54 -4.43 -17.87
C ARG A 112 23.50 -4.04 -18.99
N ARG A 113 23.43 -4.72 -20.14
CA ARG A 113 24.28 -4.46 -21.31
C ARG A 113 23.75 -3.33 -22.20
N GLY A 114 22.67 -2.67 -21.82
CA GLY A 114 21.99 -1.68 -22.67
C GLY A 114 21.32 -2.30 -23.90
N GLY A 115 21.10 -3.62 -23.87
CA GLY A 115 20.65 -4.41 -25.01
C GLY A 115 19.19 -4.13 -25.36
N ARG A 116 18.94 -3.04 -26.08
CA ARG A 116 17.86 -2.99 -27.07
C ARG A 116 18.30 -3.85 -28.26
N CYS A 117 18.32 -5.16 -28.07
CA CYS A 117 18.40 -6.09 -29.19
C CYS A 117 17.00 -6.18 -29.81
N GLY A 118 16.77 -5.30 -30.80
CA GLY A 118 15.71 -5.48 -31.80
C GLY A 118 14.34 -4.87 -31.48
N LEU A 119 14.25 -3.64 -30.98
CA LEU A 119 13.06 -2.85 -31.22
C LEU A 119 13.33 -1.99 -32.45
N LYS A 120 12.72 -2.40 -33.57
CA LYS A 120 12.30 -1.47 -34.60
C LYS A 120 11.59 -0.33 -33.86
N SER A 121 12.05 0.91 -34.05
CA SER A 121 11.26 2.08 -33.71
C SER A 121 9.80 1.83 -34.17
N PRO A 122 8.76 2.20 -33.39
CA PRO A 122 7.43 2.24 -33.97
C PRO A 122 7.51 3.04 -35.28
N PRO A 123 6.77 2.66 -36.34
CA PRO A 123 6.79 3.46 -37.55
C PRO A 123 6.49 4.89 -37.15
N SER A 124 7.49 5.76 -37.34
CA SER A 124 7.29 7.20 -37.42
C SER A 124 6.11 7.38 -38.35
N ALA A 125 5.01 7.94 -37.84
CA ALA A 125 3.88 8.34 -38.65
C ALA A 125 4.39 9.39 -39.65
N ALA A 126 4.88 8.91 -40.78
CA ALA A 126 5.19 9.73 -41.92
C ALA A 126 3.86 10.11 -42.56
N SER A 127 3.83 11.36 -43.02
CA SER A 127 3.00 11.87 -44.12
C SER A 127 1.49 12.01 -43.86
N SER A 128 1.09 13.20 -43.38
CA SER A 128 0.00 13.93 -44.05
C SER A 128 0.59 14.60 -45.30
N PRO A 129 0.11 14.30 -46.51
CA PRO A 129 0.40 15.10 -47.69
C PRO A 129 -0.58 16.27 -47.82
N ALA A 130 -0.02 17.39 -48.28
CA ALA A 130 -0.61 18.56 -48.96
C ALA A 130 -1.92 19.15 -48.41
#